data_AF-A0A835PET5-F1
#
_entry.id   AF-A0A835PET5-F1
#
_cell.length_a   1.000
_cell.length_b   1.000
_cell.length_c   1.000
_cell.angle_alpha   90.00
_cell.angle_beta   90.00
_cell.angle_gamma   90.00
#
_symmetry.space_group_name_H-M   'P 1'
#
loop_
_entity.id
_entity.type
_entity.pdbx_description
1 polymer ?
#
loop_
_entity_poly.entity_id
_entity_poly.type
_entity_poly.pdbx_seq_one_letter_code
_entity_poly.pdbx_strand_id
1 'polypeptide(L)'
;MCSGHTALTVGKSKVVVFGGFADRRFLVDISVYDIDNGIWFTPDCTGGGSDGKLGDFWMLDTDIWQWSELTGFGDLPSPREFATASAVGNRKIVMYGGWDGKKWLSDVYILDTISLEWTELSISGSAPPPRCGHTSNMVERRLLVFGGRGGGGSIMGDLWALKGLVEEDL
;
A
#
# COMPACT_ATOMS: atom_id res chain seq x y z
N MET A 1 -0.47 0.34 23.03
CA MET A 1 -0.01 1.24 21.95
C MET A 1 -0.26 0.52 20.63
N CYS A 2 -0.96 1.14 19.68
CA CYS A 2 -1.25 0.55 18.37
C CYS A 2 -0.16 0.94 17.36
N SER A 3 0.29 0.01 16.52
CA SER A 3 1.35 0.23 15.52
C SER A 3 1.12 -0.58 14.25
N GLY A 4 1.73 -0.18 13.13
CA GLY A 4 1.68 -0.95 11.87
C GLY A 4 0.32 -0.90 11.16
N HIS A 5 -0.49 0.11 11.44
CA HIS A 5 -1.76 0.36 10.75
C HIS A 5 -1.52 1.08 9.41
N THR A 6 -2.50 0.99 8.52
CA THR A 6 -2.58 1.80 7.31
C THR A 6 -3.65 2.87 7.50
N ALA A 7 -3.36 4.10 7.07
CA ALA A 7 -4.32 5.19 7.10
C ALA A 7 -4.31 5.94 5.77
N LEU A 8 -5.48 6.27 5.24
CA LEU A 8 -5.62 7.08 4.03
C LEU A 8 -6.82 8.03 4.13
N THR A 9 -6.75 9.15 3.43
CA THR A 9 -7.89 10.06 3.28
C THR A 9 -8.82 9.55 2.19
N VAL A 10 -10.12 9.51 2.47
CA VAL A 10 -11.17 9.18 1.50
C VAL A 10 -12.05 10.42 1.28
N GLY A 11 -12.12 10.87 0.03
CA GLY A 11 -12.74 12.16 -0.28
C GLY A 11 -12.03 13.32 0.43
N LYS A 12 -12.80 14.35 0.80
CA LYS A 12 -12.26 15.55 1.48
C LYS A 12 -12.49 15.56 3.00
N SER A 13 -13.29 14.63 3.51
CA SER A 13 -13.84 14.72 4.88
C SER A 13 -13.60 13.50 5.75
N LYS A 14 -12.91 12.46 5.25
CA LYS A 14 -12.70 11.22 6.02
C LYS A 14 -11.25 10.78 6.02
N VAL A 15 -10.77 10.34 7.18
CA VAL A 15 -9.55 9.52 7.32
C VAL A 15 -9.99 8.12 7.71
N VAL A 16 -9.63 7.13 6.90
CA VAL A 16 -9.90 5.72 7.17
C VAL A 16 -8.62 5.08 7.66
N VAL A 17 -8.69 4.44 8.84
CA VAL A 17 -7.60 3.67 9.45
C VAL A 17 -8.01 2.21 9.45
N PHE A 18 -7.14 1.34 8.94
CA PHE A 18 -7.36 -0.09 8.88
C PHE A 18 -6.21 -0.86 9.54
N GLY A 19 -6.59 -1.85 10.33
CA GLY A 19 -5.71 -2.86 10.88
C GLY A 19 -4.65 -2.32 11.85
N GLY A 20 -3.48 -2.94 11.82
CA GLY A 20 -2.41 -2.70 12.79
C GLY A 20 -2.35 -3.75 13.89
N PHE A 21 -1.54 -3.49 14.91
CA PHE A 21 -1.27 -4.40 16.00
C PHE A 21 -1.48 -3.69 17.33
N ALA A 22 -2.38 -4.23 18.15
CA ALA A 22 -2.65 -3.76 19.49
C ALA A 22 -2.92 -4.96 20.41
N ASP A 23 -2.49 -4.86 21.67
CA ASP A 23 -2.76 -5.86 22.71
C ASP A 23 -2.48 -7.33 22.30
N ARG A 24 -1.36 -7.50 21.60
CA ARG A 24 -0.87 -8.79 21.07
C ARG A 24 -1.78 -9.43 20.01
N ARG A 25 -2.59 -8.64 19.31
CA ARG A 25 -3.49 -9.09 18.25
C ARG A 25 -3.36 -8.21 17.03
N PHE A 26 -3.48 -8.84 15.86
CA PHE A 26 -3.70 -8.12 14.62
C PHE A 26 -5.14 -7.65 14.60
N LEU A 27 -5.30 -6.37 14.32
CA LEU A 27 -6.58 -5.71 14.17
C LEU A 27 -7.07 -5.92 12.74
N VAL A 28 -8.38 -6.12 12.61
CA VAL A 28 -9.09 -6.26 11.33
C VAL A 28 -10.25 -5.26 11.24
N ASP A 29 -10.33 -4.34 12.20
CA ASP A 29 -11.35 -3.31 12.28
C ASP A 29 -10.98 -2.09 11.41
N ILE A 30 -12.02 -1.32 11.13
CA ILE A 30 -11.92 -0.01 10.47
C ILE A 30 -12.31 1.05 11.50
N SER A 31 -11.48 2.07 11.61
CA SER A 31 -11.80 3.29 12.35
C SER A 31 -11.79 4.48 11.39
N VAL A 32 -12.83 5.31 11.46
CA VAL A 32 -12.99 6.45 10.55
C VAL A 32 -13.02 7.74 11.37
N TYR A 33 -12.20 8.70 10.99
CA TYR A 33 -12.27 10.06 11.49
C TYR A 33 -13.01 10.94 10.50
N ASP A 34 -14.16 11.47 10.93
CA ASP A 34 -14.90 12.50 10.21
C ASP A 34 -14.27 13.86 10.50
N ILE A 35 -13.61 14.43 9.50
CA ILE A 35 -12.85 15.68 9.60
C ILE A 35 -13.80 16.86 9.85
N ASP A 36 -14.96 16.86 9.20
CA ASP A 36 -15.90 17.97 9.26
C ASP A 36 -16.54 18.08 10.66
N ASN A 37 -16.83 16.93 11.28
CA ASN A 37 -17.45 16.86 12.58
C ASN A 37 -16.45 16.68 13.73
N GLY A 38 -15.19 16.35 13.43
CA GLY A 38 -14.12 16.13 14.41
C GLY A 38 -14.34 14.89 15.28
N ILE A 39 -14.98 13.84 14.74
CA ILE A 39 -15.37 12.65 15.51
C ILE A 39 -14.78 11.36 14.92
N TRP A 40 -14.52 10.39 15.80
CA TRP A 40 -14.21 9.02 15.42
C TRP A 40 -15.47 8.16 15.46
N PHE A 41 -15.63 7.27 14.48
CA PHE A 41 -16.65 6.23 14.48
C PHE A 41 -16.12 4.95 13.85
N THR A 42 -16.75 3.83 14.21
CA THR A 42 -16.49 2.51 13.62
C THR A 42 -17.70 2.16 12.75
N PRO A 43 -17.54 2.07 11.42
CA PRO A 43 -18.61 1.62 10.55
C PRO A 43 -18.89 0.13 10.74
N ASP A 44 -20.14 -0.26 10.55
CA ASP A 44 -20.53 -1.68 10.48
C ASP A 44 -20.08 -2.25 9.14
N CYS A 45 -18.96 -2.96 9.14
CA CYS A 45 -18.40 -3.54 7.93
C CYS A 45 -18.92 -4.95 7.64
N THR A 46 -19.16 -5.25 6.37
CA THR A 46 -19.60 -6.58 5.91
C THR A 46 -18.66 -7.15 4.85
N GLY A 47 -18.82 -8.42 4.49
CA GLY A 47 -18.06 -9.08 3.42
C GLY A 47 -16.60 -9.41 3.76
N GLY A 48 -16.14 -9.12 4.98
CA GLY A 48 -14.80 -9.45 5.44
C GLY A 48 -14.64 -10.92 5.83
N GLY A 49 -13.44 -11.46 5.61
CA GLY A 49 -13.08 -12.83 5.97
C GLY A 49 -11.73 -13.23 5.39
N SER A 50 -10.63 -12.77 5.99
CA SER A 50 -9.31 -13.30 5.63
C SER A 50 -9.05 -14.59 6.41
N ASP A 51 -8.72 -15.67 5.71
CA ASP A 51 -8.27 -16.95 6.30
C ASP A 51 -6.83 -16.85 6.88
N GLY A 52 -6.27 -15.64 6.99
CA GLY A 52 -4.88 -15.42 7.38
C GLY A 52 -3.87 -15.68 6.24
N LYS A 53 -4.34 -15.73 5.00
CA LYS A 53 -3.48 -15.87 3.81
C LYS A 53 -2.82 -14.52 3.51
N LEU A 54 -1.51 -14.52 3.33
CA LEU A 54 -0.78 -13.37 2.80
C LEU A 54 -0.86 -13.37 1.27
N GLY A 55 -0.87 -12.17 0.67
CA GLY A 55 -0.97 -12.00 -0.78
C GLY A 55 -2.41 -12.00 -1.30
N ASP A 56 -3.39 -11.85 -0.42
CA ASP A 56 -4.76 -11.50 -0.78
C ASP A 56 -4.86 -10.03 -1.20
N PHE A 57 -5.89 -9.71 -1.98
CA PHE A 57 -6.19 -8.35 -2.39
C PHE A 57 -7.65 -8.05 -2.08
N TRP A 58 -7.90 -6.97 -1.34
CA TRP A 58 -9.22 -6.63 -0.84
C TRP A 58 -9.56 -5.19 -1.19
N MET A 59 -10.82 -4.96 -1.55
CA MET A 59 -11.40 -3.65 -1.75
C MET A 59 -12.43 -3.37 -0.67
N LEU A 60 -12.36 -2.18 -0.08
CA LEU A 60 -13.40 -1.64 0.77
C LEU A 60 -14.20 -0.59 -0.02
N ASP A 61 -15.47 -0.86 -0.26
CA ASP A 61 -16.42 0.16 -0.69
C ASP A 61 -16.80 1.01 0.52
N THR A 62 -16.45 2.30 0.50
CA THR A 62 -16.68 3.22 1.63
C THR A 62 -18.05 3.87 1.64
N ASP A 63 -18.84 3.73 0.58
CA ASP A 63 -20.21 4.23 0.52
C ASP A 63 -21.16 3.29 1.29
N ILE A 64 -20.87 1.99 1.22
CA ILE A 64 -21.67 0.93 1.88
C ILE A 64 -20.90 0.14 2.94
N TRP A 65 -19.62 0.46 3.18
CA TRP A 65 -18.74 -0.23 4.13
C TRP A 65 -18.64 -1.74 3.91
N GLN A 66 -18.52 -2.15 2.65
CA GLN A 66 -18.46 -3.56 2.26
C GLN A 66 -17.07 -3.92 1.75
N TRP A 67 -16.49 -4.97 2.34
CA TRP A 67 -15.30 -5.61 1.81
C TRP A 67 -15.64 -6.58 0.68
N SER A 68 -14.77 -6.65 -0.31
CA SER A 68 -14.80 -7.65 -1.38
C SER A 68 -13.38 -8.14 -1.64
N GLU A 69 -13.18 -9.46 -1.58
CA GLU A 69 -11.94 -10.08 -2.03
C GLU A 69 -11.87 -9.98 -3.56
N LEU A 70 -10.70 -9.57 -4.06
CA LEU A 70 -10.44 -9.37 -5.46
C LEU A 70 -9.35 -10.34 -5.91
N THR A 71 -9.57 -10.98 -7.06
CA THR A 71 -8.58 -11.85 -7.69
C THR A 71 -7.85 -11.06 -8.77
N GLY A 72 -6.60 -10.70 -8.49
CA GLY A 72 -5.71 -10.14 -9.51
C GLY A 72 -5.14 -11.22 -10.43
N PHE A 73 -4.58 -10.80 -11.57
CA PHE A 73 -3.83 -11.68 -12.48
C PHE A 73 -2.61 -10.95 -13.07
N GLY A 74 -1.83 -11.65 -13.90
CA GLY A 74 -0.61 -11.10 -14.53
C GLY A 74 0.64 -11.42 -13.71
N ASP A 75 1.54 -10.45 -13.59
CA ASP A 75 2.78 -10.57 -12.83
C ASP A 75 2.48 -10.36 -11.33
N LEU A 76 1.90 -11.38 -10.69
CA LEU A 76 1.49 -11.27 -9.30
C LEU A 76 2.70 -11.09 -8.37
N PRO A 77 2.71 -10.07 -7.51
CA PRO A 77 3.77 -9.91 -6.53
C PRO A 77 3.75 -11.05 -5.51
N SER A 78 4.93 -11.43 -5.02
CA SER A 78 5.02 -12.33 -3.87
C SER A 78 4.32 -11.75 -2.63
N PRO A 79 3.73 -12.59 -1.77
CA PRO A 79 3.25 -12.17 -0.45
C PRO A 79 4.37 -11.47 0.32
N ARG A 80 4.07 -10.29 0.88
CA ARG A 80 5.08 -9.40 1.48
C ARG A 80 4.49 -8.51 2.57
N GLU A 81 5.33 -8.13 3.53
CA GLU A 81 5.02 -7.12 4.54
C GLU A 81 5.93 -5.90 4.41
N PHE A 82 5.51 -4.79 5.01
CA PHE A 82 6.26 -3.52 5.04
C PHE A 82 6.69 -2.99 3.67
N ALA A 83 5.98 -3.39 2.61
CA ALA A 83 6.01 -2.74 1.31
C ALA A 83 5.26 -1.39 1.39
N THR A 84 5.46 -0.54 0.40
CA THR A 84 4.67 0.69 0.25
C THR A 84 3.82 0.60 -1.00
N ALA A 85 2.66 1.25 -0.96
CA ALA A 85 1.79 1.42 -2.11
C ALA A 85 1.38 2.90 -2.24
N SER A 86 1.27 3.40 -3.46
CA SER A 86 0.83 4.77 -3.75
C SER A 86 -0.09 4.79 -4.96
N ALA A 87 -1.11 5.64 -4.93
CA ALA A 87 -1.97 5.85 -6.10
C ALA A 87 -1.21 6.59 -7.20
N VAL A 88 -1.34 6.11 -8.43
CA VAL A 88 -0.82 6.74 -9.66
C VAL A 88 -2.01 7.14 -10.52
N GLY A 89 -2.30 8.45 -10.54
CA GLY A 89 -3.54 8.96 -11.12
C GLY A 89 -4.77 8.38 -10.42
N ASN A 90 -5.84 8.12 -11.18
CA ASN A 90 -7.12 7.65 -10.64
C ASN A 90 -7.39 6.16 -10.86
N ARG A 91 -6.45 5.42 -11.45
CA ARG A 91 -6.67 4.05 -11.95
C ARG A 91 -5.54 3.07 -11.64
N LYS A 92 -4.38 3.54 -11.19
CA LYS A 92 -3.23 2.67 -10.98
C LYS A 92 -2.75 2.76 -9.54
N ILE A 93 -2.22 1.67 -9.01
CA ILE A 93 -1.49 1.63 -7.74
C ILE A 93 -0.08 1.15 -8.05
N VAL A 94 0.93 1.90 -7.61
CA VAL A 94 2.32 1.43 -7.65
C VAL A 94 2.69 0.85 -6.30
N MET A 95 3.32 -0.31 -6.29
CA MET A 95 3.87 -0.95 -5.10
C MET A 95 5.39 -1.08 -5.24
N TYR A 96 6.12 -0.83 -4.15
CA TYR A 96 7.58 -0.94 -4.12
C TYR A 96 8.09 -1.65 -2.86
N GLY A 97 9.03 -2.58 -3.07
CA GLY A 97 9.82 -3.21 -2.03
C GLY A 97 9.03 -4.07 -1.05
N GLY A 98 9.51 -4.14 0.20
CA GLY A 98 8.95 -4.97 1.27
C GLY A 98 9.85 -6.14 1.64
N TRP A 99 9.31 -7.08 2.42
CA TRP A 99 9.97 -8.32 2.83
C TRP A 99 9.03 -9.51 2.60
N ASP A 100 9.49 -10.52 1.86
CA ASP A 100 8.69 -11.72 1.50
C ASP A 100 8.85 -12.88 2.50
N GLY A 101 9.38 -12.61 3.70
CA GLY A 101 9.76 -13.63 4.67
C GLY A 101 11.14 -14.24 4.45
N LYS A 102 11.81 -13.97 3.32
CA LYS A 102 13.13 -14.52 2.97
C LYS A 102 14.15 -13.43 2.67
N LYS A 103 13.75 -12.42 1.89
CA LYS A 103 14.63 -11.34 1.42
C LYS A 103 13.90 -10.01 1.40
N TRP A 104 14.68 -8.94 1.51
CA TRP A 104 14.22 -7.60 1.19
C TRP A 104 14.05 -7.47 -0.32
N LEU A 105 13.05 -6.71 -0.73
CA LEU A 105 12.66 -6.56 -2.13
C LEU A 105 12.98 -5.15 -2.63
N SER A 106 13.21 -5.04 -3.94
CA SER A 106 13.39 -3.78 -4.68
C SER A 106 12.60 -3.78 -5.99
N ASP A 107 11.67 -4.72 -6.12
CA ASP A 107 10.76 -4.85 -7.26
C ASP A 107 9.72 -3.72 -7.22
N VAL A 108 9.24 -3.36 -8.41
CA VAL A 108 8.20 -2.34 -8.61
C VAL A 108 7.07 -3.00 -9.36
N TYR A 109 5.87 -2.95 -8.81
CA TYR A 109 4.67 -3.44 -9.47
C TYR A 109 3.68 -2.31 -9.70
N ILE A 110 2.94 -2.39 -10.81
CA ILE A 110 1.74 -1.57 -11.04
C ILE A 110 0.53 -2.50 -11.08
N LEU A 111 -0.53 -2.10 -10.38
CA LEU A 111 -1.87 -2.66 -10.51
C LEU A 111 -2.75 -1.68 -11.28
N ASP A 112 -3.42 -2.13 -12.35
CA ASP A 112 -4.57 -1.43 -12.92
C ASP A 112 -5.83 -1.78 -12.13
N THR A 113 -6.47 -0.79 -11.52
CA THR A 113 -7.61 -1.01 -10.60
C THR A 113 -8.92 -1.32 -11.31
N ILE A 114 -8.98 -1.24 -12.64
CA ILE A 114 -10.16 -1.61 -13.43
C ILE A 114 -10.03 -3.04 -13.94
N SER A 115 -8.89 -3.39 -14.56
CA SER A 115 -8.67 -4.77 -15.03
C SER A 115 -8.23 -5.72 -13.92
N LEU A 116 -7.71 -5.22 -12.81
CA LEU A 116 -7.06 -5.99 -11.75
C LEU A 116 -5.80 -6.74 -12.22
N GLU A 117 -5.17 -6.24 -13.29
CA GLU A 117 -3.93 -6.78 -13.83
C GLU A 117 -2.73 -6.16 -13.11
N TRP A 118 -1.84 -7.03 -12.64
CA TRP A 118 -0.54 -6.69 -12.10
C TRP A 118 0.52 -6.79 -13.19
N THR A 119 1.43 -5.82 -13.21
CA THR A 119 2.59 -5.80 -14.11
C THR A 119 3.85 -5.50 -13.32
N GLU A 120 4.89 -6.33 -13.45
CA GLU A 120 6.21 -6.02 -12.90
C GLU A 120 6.94 -5.04 -13.82
N LEU A 121 7.35 -3.90 -13.26
CA LEU A 121 8.05 -2.89 -14.04
C LEU A 121 9.56 -3.18 -14.10
N SER A 122 10.08 -3.24 -15.32
CA SER A 122 11.53 -3.21 -15.55
C SER A 122 12.08 -1.80 -15.32
N ILE A 123 12.83 -1.63 -14.23
CA ILE A 123 13.45 -0.35 -13.89
C ILE A 123 14.81 -0.22 -14.59
N SER A 124 15.00 0.88 -15.31
CA SER A 124 16.26 1.23 -15.94
C SER A 124 17.04 2.27 -15.12
N GLY A 125 18.36 2.27 -15.27
CA GLY A 125 19.25 3.16 -14.52
C GLY A 125 19.53 2.68 -13.09
N SER A 126 19.86 3.63 -12.20
CA SER A 126 20.14 3.33 -10.80
C SER A 126 18.85 3.16 -10.00
N ALA A 127 18.73 2.07 -9.26
CA ALA A 127 17.60 1.80 -8.39
C ALA A 127 18.03 1.78 -6.90
N PRO A 128 17.13 2.14 -5.98
CA PRO A 128 17.35 1.95 -4.55
C PRO A 128 17.65 0.48 -4.21
N PRO A 129 18.59 0.20 -3.29
CA PRO A 129 18.79 -1.16 -2.78
C PRO A 129 17.51 -1.73 -2.13
N PRO A 130 17.37 -3.07 -2.10
CA PRO A 130 16.23 -3.73 -1.48
C PRO A 130 15.97 -3.28 -0.04
N ARG A 131 14.71 -2.99 0.27
CA ARG A 131 14.31 -2.37 1.54
C ARG A 131 12.87 -2.66 1.94
N CYS A 132 12.59 -2.56 3.24
CA CYS A 132 11.25 -2.62 3.81
C CYS A 132 11.05 -1.51 4.86
N GLY A 133 9.79 -1.21 5.22
CA GLY A 133 9.46 -0.20 6.23
C GLY A 133 9.87 1.23 5.85
N HIS A 134 10.03 1.48 4.55
CA HIS A 134 10.25 2.81 4.00
C HIS A 134 8.92 3.53 3.80
N THR A 135 8.96 4.81 3.44
CA THR A 135 7.78 5.53 2.93
C THR A 135 7.94 5.76 1.44
N SER A 136 6.84 5.66 0.69
CA SER A 136 6.78 6.13 -0.68
C SER A 136 5.51 6.94 -0.93
N ASN A 137 5.64 7.98 -1.74
CA ASN A 137 4.53 8.86 -2.09
C ASN A 137 4.71 9.34 -3.53
N MET A 138 3.60 9.38 -4.28
CA MET A 138 3.58 10.08 -5.56
C MET A 138 3.59 11.59 -5.31
N VAL A 139 4.61 12.27 -5.84
CA VAL A 139 4.73 13.72 -5.88
C VAL A 139 4.89 14.14 -7.32
N GLU A 140 3.93 14.92 -7.82
CA GLU A 140 3.79 15.25 -9.24
C GLU A 140 3.75 13.97 -10.11
N ARG A 141 4.83 13.70 -10.86
CA ARG A 141 4.95 12.54 -11.76
C ARG A 141 6.05 11.58 -11.31
N ARG A 142 6.40 11.60 -10.01
CA ARG A 142 7.51 10.82 -9.46
C ARG A 142 7.08 10.08 -8.20
N LEU A 143 7.45 8.81 -8.09
CA LEU A 143 7.38 8.09 -6.83
C LEU A 143 8.64 8.43 -6.03
N LEU A 144 8.48 9.17 -4.94
CA LEU A 144 9.56 9.42 -4.00
C LEU A 144 9.63 8.28 -3.00
N VAL A 145 10.83 7.78 -2.73
CA VAL A 145 11.09 6.71 -1.77
C VAL A 145 12.12 7.20 -0.78
N PHE A 146 11.80 7.18 0.52
CA PHE A 146 12.71 7.64 1.56
C PHE A 146 12.91 6.60 2.67
N GLY A 147 14.17 6.42 3.04
CA GLY A 147 14.61 5.64 4.19
C GLY A 147 14.24 4.16 4.14
N GLY A 148 13.83 3.62 5.29
CA GLY A 148 13.55 2.20 5.50
C GLY A 148 14.74 1.40 6.02
N ARG A 149 14.64 0.08 5.93
CA ARG A 149 15.67 -0.85 6.39
C ARG A 149 16.10 -1.80 5.28
N GLY A 150 17.41 -1.93 5.10
CA GLY A 150 18.02 -2.80 4.10
C GLY A 150 18.41 -4.18 4.59
N GLY A 151 18.88 -5.00 3.65
CA GLY A 151 19.49 -6.29 3.94
C GLY A 151 20.67 -6.15 4.91
N GLY A 152 20.73 -7.05 5.89
CA GLY A 152 21.72 -6.98 6.98
C GLY A 152 21.35 -6.00 8.10
N GLY A 153 20.22 -5.31 7.98
CA GLY A 153 19.63 -4.52 9.06
C GLY A 153 20.03 -3.05 9.09
N SER A 154 20.69 -2.54 8.05
CA SER A 154 21.06 -1.14 7.90
C SER A 154 19.84 -0.23 7.85
N ILE A 155 19.86 0.86 8.62
CA ILE A 155 18.85 1.91 8.56
C ILE A 155 19.25 2.89 7.45
N MET A 156 18.33 3.17 6.53
CA MET A 156 18.59 4.02 5.39
C MET A 156 18.06 5.44 5.62
N GLY A 157 18.78 6.43 5.10
CA GLY A 157 18.40 7.86 5.11
C GLY A 157 18.50 8.51 3.73
N ASP A 158 18.50 7.69 2.67
CA ASP A 158 18.57 8.11 1.28
C ASP A 158 17.18 8.44 0.72
N LEU A 159 17.16 9.31 -0.30
CA LEU A 159 15.97 9.69 -1.06
C LEU A 159 16.14 9.29 -2.51
N TRP A 160 15.16 8.56 -3.04
CA TRP A 160 15.09 8.13 -4.44
C TRP A 160 13.84 8.67 -5.11
N ALA A 161 13.91 8.85 -6.42
CA ALA A 161 12.77 9.28 -7.23
C ALA A 161 12.67 8.40 -8.48
N LEU A 162 11.59 7.63 -8.58
CA LEU A 162 11.25 6.89 -9.79
C LEU A 162 10.36 7.76 -10.68
N LYS A 163 10.69 7.84 -11.97
CA LYS A 163 9.96 8.58 -13.00
C LYS A 163 9.33 7.63 -14.01
N GLY A 164 8.40 8.14 -14.82
CA GLY A 164 7.82 7.38 -15.94
C GLY A 164 6.67 6.46 -15.56
N LEU A 165 6.07 6.64 -14.38
CA LEU A 165 4.86 5.92 -13.96
C LEU A 165 3.57 6.50 -14.55
N VAL A 166 3.64 7.74 -15.04
CA VAL A 166 2.53 8.46 -15.67
C VAL A 166 2.94 8.71 -17.11
N GLU A 167 2.06 8.37 -18.05
CA GLU A 167 2.26 8.69 -19.47
C GLU A 167 2.25 10.20 -19.66
N GLU A 168 3.11 10.71 -20.54
CA GLU A 168 3.06 12.12 -20.92
C GLU A 168 1.89 12.29 -21.89
N ASP A 169 0.91 13.12 -21.53
CA ASP A 169 -0.04 13.65 -22.51
C ASP A 169 0.80 14.41 -23.55
N LEU A 170 0.93 13.82 -24.75
CA LEU A 170 1.58 14.44 -25.92
C LEU A 170 0.69 15.53 -26.53
#